data_AF-A0A9E6D7V5-F1
#
_entry.id   AF-A0A9E6D7V5-F1
#
_cell.length_a   1.000
_cell.length_b   1.000
_cell.length_c   1.000
_cell.angle_alpha   90.00
_cell.angle_beta   90.00
_cell.angle_gamma   90.00
#
_symmetry.space_group_name_H-M   'P 1'
#
loop_
_entity.id
_entity.type
_entity.pdbx_description
1 polymer ?
#
loop_
_entity_poly.entity_id
_entity_poly.type
_entity_poly.pdbx_seq_one_letter_code
_entity_poly.pdbx_strand_id
1 'polypeptide(L)' 'MLSLKQKFCTAVTVFCLLSYSTAQCAMCRAVLESEEGQNAAEGINNGIVYLMTIPYLLVGGVAFLIYKRLKIK' A
#
# COMPACT_ATOMS: atom_id res chain seq x y z
N MET A 1 6.79 30.57 11.13
CA MET A 1 6.58 31.22 9.81
C MET A 1 7.75 30.87 8.91
N LEU A 2 7.68 29.77 8.14
CA LEU A 2 8.79 29.39 7.26
C LEU A 2 8.90 30.37 6.09
N SER A 3 10.13 30.78 5.78
CA SER A 3 10.45 31.72 4.71
C SER A 3 9.99 31.16 3.35
N LEU A 4 9.65 32.06 2.42
CA LEU A 4 9.18 31.70 1.08
C LEU A 4 10.19 30.81 0.34
N LYS A 5 11.49 31.05 0.57
CA LYS A 5 12.59 30.22 0.08
C LYS A 5 12.51 28.79 0.62
N GLN A 6 12.17 28.61 1.89
CA GLN A 6 12.08 27.28 2.47
C GLN A 6 10.83 26.52 2.01
N LYS A 7 9.69 27.20 1.84
CA LYS A 7 8.50 26.59 1.23
C LYS A 7 8.76 26.13 -0.20
N PHE A 8 9.50 26.94 -0.97
CA PHE A 8 9.89 26.60 -2.34
C PHE A 8 10.84 25.39 -2.36
N CYS A 9 11.88 25.37 -1.52
CA CYS A 9 12.78 24.22 -1.40
C CYS A 9 12.02 22.95 -1.00
N THR A 10 11.14 23.02 0.00
CA THR A 10 10.35 21.86 0.43
C THR A 10 9.40 21.36 -0.67
N ALA A 11 8.75 22.27 -1.41
CA ALA A 11 7.87 21.91 -2.52
C ALA A 11 8.63 21.22 -3.67
N VAL A 12 9.82 21.72 -4.04
CA VAL A 12 10.67 21.11 -5.07
C VAL A 12 11.15 19.72 -4.65
N THR A 13 11.59 19.55 -3.40
CA THR A 13 12.01 18.24 -2.88
C THR A 13 10.87 17.23 -2.91
N VAL A 14 9.66 17.61 -2.49
CA VAL A 14 8.48 16.73 -2.54
C VAL A 14 8.11 16.38 -3.98
N PHE A 15 8.14 17.35 -4.90
CA PHE A 15 7.85 17.12 -6.31
C PHE A 15 8.84 16.16 -6.97
N CYS A 16 10.14 16.29 -6.68
CA CYS A 16 11.16 15.36 -7.16
C CYS A 16 10.99 13.94 -6.62
N LEU A 17 10.59 13.78 -5.35
CA LEU A 17 10.30 12.46 -4.76
C LEU A 17 9.07 11.80 -5.39
N LEU A 18 8.02 12.57 -5.70
CA LEU A 18 6.85 12.08 -6.43
C LEU A 18 7.19 11.73 -7.89
N SER A 19 8.10 12.47 -8.52
CA SER A 19 8.57 12.20 -9.88
C SER A 19 9.46 10.95 -9.94
N TYR A 20 10.12 10.59 -8.84
CA TYR A 20 10.92 9.36 -8.71
C TYR A 20 10.08 8.16 -8.29
N SER A 21 8.76 8.30 -8.14
CA SER A 21 7.87 7.16 -8.29
C SER A 21 7.68 6.93 -9.78
N THR A 22 8.67 6.30 -10.42
CA THR A 22 8.35 5.48 -11.59
C THR A 22 7.21 4.60 -11.12
N ALA A 23 6.03 4.71 -11.72
CA ALA A 23 5.02 3.70 -11.50
C ALA A 23 5.74 2.37 -11.80
N GLN A 24 6.04 1.58 -10.77
CA GLN A 24 6.56 0.22 -10.88
C GLN A 24 5.46 -0.70 -11.48
N CYS A 25 4.62 -0.14 -12.34
CA CYS A 25 3.41 -0.73 -12.86
C CYS A 25 3.58 -1.06 -14.34
N ALA A 26 4.48 -0.41 -15.08
CA ALA A 26 4.75 -0.79 -16.48
C ALA A 26 5.86 -1.84 -16.58
N MET A 27 6.96 -1.67 -15.82
CA MET A 27 8.10 -2.60 -15.83
C MET A 27 7.80 -3.90 -15.08
N CYS A 28 7.23 -3.83 -13.87
CA CYS A 28 6.88 -5.04 -13.13
C CYS A 28 5.74 -5.81 -13.83
N ARG A 29 4.77 -5.13 -14.43
CA ARG A 29 3.70 -5.80 -15.18
C ARG A 29 4.23 -6.51 -16.42
N ALA A 30 5.13 -5.89 -17.19
CA ALA A 30 5.75 -6.53 -18.35
C ALA A 30 6.58 -7.77 -17.98
N VAL A 31 7.30 -7.73 -16.85
CA VAL A 31 8.03 -8.90 -16.34
C VAL A 31 7.07 -9.98 -15.89
N LEU A 32 5.99 -9.64 -15.18
CA LEU A 32 5.01 -10.61 -14.66
C LEU A 32 4.08 -11.20 -15.74
N GLU A 33 3.86 -10.49 -16.85
CA GLU A 33 3.08 -10.96 -17.99
C GLU A 33 3.90 -11.80 -18.98
N SER A 34 5.22 -11.92 -18.79
CA SER A 34 6.06 -12.84 -19.55
C SER A 34 5.81 -14.30 -19.13
N GLU A 35 6.08 -15.27 -20.02
CA GLU A 35 5.90 -16.70 -19.70
C GLU A 35 6.74 -17.14 -18.48
N GLU A 36 7.94 -16.59 -18.33
CA GLU A 36 8.82 -16.80 -17.17
C GLU A 36 8.32 -16.08 -15.91
N GLY A 37 7.57 -14.99 -16.08
CA GLY A 37 6.99 -14.16 -15.04
C GLY A 37 5.70 -14.66 -14.42
N GLN A 38 5.01 -15.61 -15.05
CA GLN A 38 3.72 -16.13 -14.57
C GLN A 38 3.81 -16.72 -13.15
N ASN A 39 4.85 -17.48 -12.86
CA ASN A 39 5.07 -18.05 -11.52
C ASN A 39 5.31 -16.96 -10.45
N ALA A 40 6.02 -15.89 -10.83
CA ALA A 40 6.22 -14.74 -9.95
C ALA A 40 4.92 -13.94 -9.77
N ALA A 41 4.08 -13.84 -10.81
CA ALA A 41 2.79 -13.17 -10.78
C ALA A 41 1.82 -13.87 -9.81
N GLU A 42 1.80 -15.20 -9.83
CA GLU A 42 1.01 -16.00 -8.88
C GLU A 42 1.49 -15.77 -7.43
N GLY A 43 2.80 -15.80 -7.19
CA GLY A 43 3.38 -15.52 -5.88
C GLY A 43 3.02 -14.13 -5.35
N ILE A 44 3.06 -13.10 -6.21
CA ILE A 44 2.68 -11.73 -5.85
C ILE A 44 1.18 -11.63 -5.57
N ASN A 45 0.31 -12.24 -6.38
CA ASN A 45 -1.13 -12.23 -6.14
C ASN A 45 -1.49 -12.89 -4.80
N ASN A 46 -0.85 -14.01 -4.49
CA ASN A 46 -0.98 -14.68 -3.20
C ASN A 46 -0.50 -13.78 -2.04
N GLY A 47 0.60 -13.04 -2.25
CA GLY A 47 1.08 -12.04 -1.31
C GLY A 47 0.10 -10.89 -1.08
N ILE A 48 -0.53 -10.37 -2.14
CA ILE A 48 -1.56 -9.32 -2.05
C ILE A 48 -2.75 -9.82 -1.22
N VAL A 49 -3.28 -11.01 -1.53
CA VAL A 49 -4.38 -11.61 -0.77
C VAL A 49 -4.00 -11.84 0.69
N TYR A 50 -2.78 -12.33 0.95
CA TYR A 50 -2.27 -12.52 2.31
C TYR A 50 -2.22 -11.21 3.10
N LEU A 51 -1.66 -10.15 2.52
CA LEU A 51 -1.57 -8.83 3.16
C LEU A 51 -2.95 -8.17 3.33
N MET A 52 -3.85 -8.33 2.36
CA MET A 52 -5.24 -7.85 2.45
C MET A 52 -6.05 -8.60 3.51
N THR A 53 -5.71 -9.84 3.84
CA THR A 53 -6.44 -10.61 4.86
C THR A 53 -6.31 -9.98 6.25
N ILE A 54 -5.15 -9.41 6.57
CA ILE A 54 -4.85 -8.79 7.88
C ILE A 54 -5.86 -7.69 8.27
N PRO A 55 -6.11 -6.63 7.47
CA PRO A 55 -7.05 -5.59 7.84
C PRO A 55 -8.48 -6.11 8.04
N TYR A 56 -8.93 -7.12 7.28
CA TYR A 56 -10.26 -7.71 7.49
C TYR A 56 -10.36 -8.44 8.83
N LEU A 57 -9.32 -9.21 9.20
CA LEU A 57 -9.28 -9.90 10.49
C LEU A 57 -9.24 -8.90 11.66
N LEU A 58 -8.46 -7.83 11.52
CA LEU A 58 -8.38 -6.79 12.56
C LEU A 58 -9.72 -6.09 12.76
N VAL A 59 -10.38 -5.66 11.67
CA VAL A 59 -11.70 -5.01 11.75
C VAL A 59 -12.74 -5.95 12.35
N GLY A 60 -12.78 -7.22 11.90
CA GLY A 60 -13.68 -8.23 12.44
C GLY A 60 -13.43 -8.50 13.93
N GLY A 61 -12.17 -8.61 14.33
CA GLY A 61 -11.77 -8.80 15.73
C GLY A 61 -12.18 -7.63 16.62
N VAL A 62 -11.91 -6.39 16.18
CA VAL A 62 -12.34 -5.17 16.89
C VAL A 62 -13.86 -5.11 17.00
N ALA A 63 -14.60 -5.35 15.92
CA ALA A 63 -16.05 -5.36 15.92
C ALA A 63 -16.62 -6.43 16.88
N PHE A 64 -16.04 -7.63 16.91
CA PHE A 64 -16.42 -8.69 17.83
C PHE A 64 -16.18 -8.32 19.30
N LEU A 65 -15.02 -7.72 19.60
CA LEU A 65 -14.70 -7.23 20.95
C LEU A 65 -15.71 -6.16 21.40
N ILE A 66 -16.03 -5.20 20.53
CA ILE A 66 -17.05 -4.17 20.80
C ILE A 66 -18.41 -4.83 21.07
N TYR A 67 -18.86 -5.73 20.19
CA TYR A 67 -20.13 -6.45 20.37
C TYR A 67 -20.20 -7.18 21.71
N LYS A 68 -19.14 -7.91 22.08
CA LYS A 68 -19.08 -8.57 23.39
C LYS A 68 -19.16 -7.58 24.54
N ARG A 69 -18.45 -6.45 24.47
CA ARG A 69 -18.47 -5.43 25.52
C ARG A 69 -19.84 -4.75 25.66
N LEU A 70 -20.57 -4.59 24.55
CA LEU A 70 -21.92 -4.03 24.54
C LEU A 70 -22.99 -5.03 24.97
N LYS A 71 -22.83 -6.33 24.68
CA LYS A 71 -23.80 -7.39 25.06
C LYS A 71 -23.61 -7.91 26.49
N ILE A 72 -22.39 -7.84 27.03
CA ILE A 72 -22.10 -8.23 28.42
C ILE A 72 -22.57 -7.16 29.42
N LYS A 73 -22.83 -5.93 28.94
CA LYS A 73 -23.51 -4.88 29.70
C LYS A 73 -25.01 -5.03 29.54
#